data_AF-A0A5N5KR86-F1
#
_entry.id   AF-A0A5N5KR86-F1
#
_cell.length_a   1.000
_cell.length_b   1.000
_cell.length_c   1.000
_cell.angle_alpha   90.00
_cell.angle_beta   90.00
_cell.angle_gamma   90.00
#
_symmetry.space_group_name_H-M   'P 1'
#
loop_
_entity.id
_entity.type
_entity.pdbx_description
1 polymer ?
#
loop_
_entity_poly.entity_id
_entity_poly.type
_entity_poly.pdbx_seq_one_letter_code
_entity_poly.pdbx_strand_id
1 'polypeptide(L)'
;MIRASVDQATAEGSKTPVLVLADPSTLEDAKANFFGFAEEVRRTRMREHFGTHRPNLVEVVEMPRFAKCYGWLHFNRREVFPRMPRRVLPHSIRVAKHLRSLPPERDTFIAIVYEYIEEGENNVEAVEKVAKFLWLAGFSFSQQPLARNWKSGVLIDHSDIVGPGFYGWQKHFYSRLSAKSILAE
;
A
#
# COMPACT_ATOMS: atom_id res chain seq x y z
N MET A 1 -2.01 -4.25 8.79
CA MET A 1 -0.94 -3.83 9.72
C MET A 1 -0.93 -2.31 9.90
N ILE A 2 -0.59 -1.52 8.88
CA ILE A 2 -0.51 -0.05 8.97
C ILE A 2 -1.79 0.61 9.52
N ARG A 3 -2.98 0.32 8.96
CA ARG A 3 -4.24 0.87 9.47
C ARG A 3 -4.48 0.58 10.94
N ALA A 4 -4.42 -0.70 11.32
CA ALA A 4 -4.58 -1.13 12.71
C ALA A 4 -3.60 -0.43 13.66
N SER A 5 -2.38 -0.15 13.20
CA SER A 5 -1.38 0.58 13.98
C SER A 5 -1.77 2.04 14.24
N VAL A 6 -2.27 2.74 13.21
CA VAL A 6 -2.78 4.13 13.32
C VAL A 6 -4.02 4.18 14.22
N ASP A 7 -4.97 3.25 14.02
CA ASP A 7 -6.20 3.17 14.82
C ASP A 7 -5.88 2.92 16.30
N GLN A 8 -4.96 1.99 16.59
CA GLN A 8 -4.51 1.70 17.94
C GLN A 8 -3.79 2.90 18.58
N ALA A 9 -2.84 3.53 17.87
CA ALA A 9 -2.12 4.71 18.38
C ALA A 9 -3.07 5.87 18.70
N THR A 10 -4.11 6.05 17.88
CA THR A 10 -5.17 7.04 18.10
C THR A 10 -6.00 6.70 19.35
N ALA A 11 -6.42 5.45 19.51
CA ALA A 11 -7.17 4.99 20.67
C ALA A 11 -6.37 5.09 22.00
N GLU A 12 -5.05 4.92 21.94
CA GLU A 12 -4.15 5.04 23.09
C GLU A 12 -3.84 6.49 23.49
N GLY A 13 -4.30 7.49 22.74
CA GLY A 13 -4.12 8.91 23.07
C GLY A 13 -2.66 9.36 23.06
N SER A 14 -1.91 8.99 22.02
CA SER A 14 -0.49 9.37 21.82
C SER A 14 0.48 8.83 22.87
N LYS A 15 0.13 7.78 23.62
CA LYS A 15 1.08 7.07 24.51
C LYS A 15 2.17 6.33 23.72
N THR A 16 1.80 5.70 22.60
CA THR A 16 2.75 5.06 21.68
C THR A 16 2.45 5.48 20.23
N PRO A 17 2.75 6.75 19.87
CA PRO A 17 2.36 7.32 18.60
C PRO A 17 3.11 6.67 17.43
N VAL A 18 2.50 6.71 16.24
CA VAL A 18 3.21 6.35 14.99
C VAL A 18 4.09 7.53 14.60
N LEU A 19 5.40 7.42 14.82
CA LEU A 19 6.38 8.44 14.47
C LEU A 19 7.19 8.03 13.24
N VAL A 20 7.22 8.88 12.23
CA VAL A 20 7.98 8.70 10.98
C VAL A 20 8.86 9.92 10.71
N LEU A 21 9.93 9.73 9.95
CA LEU A 21 10.78 10.81 9.44
C LEU A 21 9.96 11.68 8.47
N ALA A 22 10.05 12.99 8.60
CA ALA A 22 9.31 13.96 7.80
C ALA A 22 9.80 14.04 6.36
N ASP A 23 11.11 13.89 6.15
CA ASP A 23 11.79 14.07 4.87
C ASP A 23 12.65 12.84 4.52
N PRO A 24 12.06 11.64 4.42
CA PRO A 24 12.81 10.41 4.15
C PRO A 24 13.30 10.38 2.70
N SER A 25 14.57 10.01 2.49
CA SER A 25 15.22 10.04 1.16
C SER A 25 16.12 8.84 0.88
N THR A 26 16.41 8.02 1.89
CA THR A 26 17.25 6.82 1.78
C THR A 26 16.45 5.53 1.97
N LEU A 27 17.07 4.39 1.66
CA LEU A 27 16.45 3.08 1.93
C LEU A 27 16.30 2.86 3.44
N GLU A 28 17.28 3.32 4.19
CA GLU A 28 17.33 3.29 5.65
C GLU A 28 16.18 4.12 6.22
N ASP A 29 15.95 5.33 5.70
CA ASP A 29 14.81 6.16 6.09
C ASP A 29 13.47 5.48 5.75
N ALA A 30 13.35 4.94 4.53
CA ALA A 30 12.15 4.24 4.09
C ALA A 30 11.82 3.04 4.99
N LYS A 31 12.84 2.23 5.35
CA LYS A 31 12.71 1.14 6.31
C LYS A 31 12.33 1.66 7.69
N ALA A 32 13.01 2.69 8.19
CA ALA A 32 12.74 3.27 9.50
C ALA A 32 11.30 3.80 9.60
N ASN A 33 10.76 4.36 8.51
CA ASN A 33 9.38 4.80 8.40
C ASN A 33 8.40 3.63 8.32
N PHE A 34 8.68 2.62 7.49
CA PHE A 34 7.85 1.42 7.36
C PHE A 34 7.73 0.67 8.69
N PHE A 35 8.84 0.48 9.40
CA PHE A 35 8.85 -0.13 10.73
C PHE A 35 8.30 0.79 11.82
N GLY A 36 8.17 2.10 11.59
CA GLY A 36 7.51 3.04 12.52
C GLY A 36 6.05 2.68 12.81
N PHE A 37 5.41 1.88 11.94
CA PHE A 37 4.07 1.34 12.15
C PHE A 37 4.05 0.01 12.93
N ALA A 38 5.20 -0.61 13.21
CA ALA A 38 5.24 -1.84 14.01
C ALA A 38 5.02 -1.51 15.49
N GLU A 39 4.21 -2.32 16.18
CA GLU A 39 3.89 -2.10 17.59
C GLU A 39 5.14 -2.12 18.48
N GLU A 40 6.04 -3.07 18.24
CA GLU A 40 7.33 -3.19 18.95
C GLU A 40 8.15 -1.91 18.86
N VAL A 41 8.16 -1.30 17.67
CA VAL A 41 8.85 -0.05 17.40
C VAL A 41 8.11 1.12 18.05
N ARG A 42 6.78 1.22 17.96
CA ARG A 42 6.03 2.31 18.64
C ARG A 42 6.22 2.32 20.16
N ARG A 43 6.33 1.15 20.79
CA ARG A 43 6.56 1.01 22.24
C ARG A 43 7.96 1.45 22.66
N THR A 44 8.95 1.26 21.79
CA THR A 44 10.37 1.56 22.07
C THR A 44 10.79 2.95 21.58
N ARG A 45 10.21 3.41 20.47
CA ARG A 45 10.52 4.65 19.76
C ARG A 45 9.79 5.83 20.40
N MET A 46 10.16 6.16 21.64
CA MET A 46 9.71 7.38 22.32
C MET A 46 10.45 8.61 21.77
N ARG A 47 9.83 9.80 21.78
CA ARG A 47 10.51 11.06 21.40
C ARG A 47 11.83 11.29 22.16
N GLU A 48 11.93 10.75 23.36
CA GLU A 48 13.10 10.82 24.24
C GLU A 48 14.27 9.94 23.78
N HIS A 49 14.02 8.86 23.02
CA HIS A 49 15.05 7.92 22.55
C HIS A 49 15.94 8.50 21.42
N PHE A 50 15.59 9.65 20.84
CA PHE A 50 16.34 10.25 19.73
C PHE A 50 17.44 11.24 20.16
N GLY A 51 17.71 11.40 21.46
CA GLY A 51 18.81 12.22 21.95
C GLY A 51 18.80 13.68 21.45
N THR A 52 19.99 14.27 21.30
CA THR A 52 20.21 15.66 20.89
C THR A 52 20.16 15.90 19.37
N HIS A 53 20.35 14.86 18.57
CA HIS A 53 20.18 14.89 17.10
C HIS A 53 18.80 14.36 16.74
N ARG A 54 17.75 15.14 17.06
CA ARG A 54 16.39 14.76 16.72
C ARG A 54 16.23 14.79 15.20
N PRO A 55 15.94 13.65 14.54
CA PRO A 55 15.41 13.69 13.20
C PRO A 55 14.09 14.47 13.24
N ASN A 56 13.76 15.19 12.16
CA ASN A 56 12.44 15.80 12.05
C ASN A 56 11.39 14.68 11.97
N LEU A 57 10.74 14.39 13.09
CA LEU A 57 9.74 13.33 13.21
C LEU A 57 8.34 13.95 13.16
N VAL A 58 7.46 13.33 12.38
CA VAL A 58 6.04 13.67 12.31
C VAL A 58 5.21 12.51 12.80
N GLU A 59 4.11 12.85 13.46
CA GLU A 59 3.13 11.89 13.94
C GLU A 59 2.11 11.59 12.84
N VAL A 60 1.87 10.31 12.58
CA VAL A 60 0.86 9.86 11.63
C VAL A 60 -0.41 9.55 12.40
N VAL A 61 -1.34 10.50 12.39
CA VAL A 61 -2.62 10.41 13.13
C VAL A 61 -3.77 9.87 12.28
N GLU A 62 -3.65 9.94 10.96
CA GLU A 62 -4.71 9.55 10.03
C GLU A 62 -4.11 8.81 8.84
N MET A 63 -4.82 7.77 8.40
CA MET A 63 -4.55 7.10 7.13
C MET A 63 -5.62 7.53 6.12
N PRO A 64 -5.24 8.01 4.92
CA PRO A 64 -6.20 8.39 3.89
C PRO A 64 -7.02 7.19 3.42
N ARG A 65 -8.04 7.42 2.59
CA ARG A 65 -8.92 6.35 2.10
C ARG A 65 -8.14 5.36 1.22
N PHE A 66 -8.14 4.10 1.62
CA PHE A 66 -7.78 2.95 0.79
C PHE A 66 -8.97 2.02 0.66
N ALA A 67 -9.00 1.18 -0.37
CA ALA A 67 -10.00 0.13 -0.51
C ALA A 67 -9.97 -0.79 0.73
N LYS A 68 -11.11 -0.98 1.39
CA LYS A 68 -11.17 -1.87 2.56
C LYS A 68 -10.80 -3.29 2.15
N CYS A 69 -9.91 -3.93 2.90
CA CYS A 69 -9.64 -5.36 2.77
C CYS A 69 -10.57 -6.12 3.73
N TYR A 70 -11.49 -6.91 3.18
CA TYR A 70 -12.40 -7.76 3.95
C TYR A 70 -11.74 -9.08 4.41
N GLY A 71 -10.49 -9.31 3.99
CA GLY A 71 -9.69 -10.46 4.39
C GLY A 71 -9.67 -11.56 3.34
N TRP A 72 -9.53 -12.80 3.82
CA TRP A 72 -9.30 -13.97 2.98
C TRP A 72 -10.61 -14.75 2.78
N LEU A 73 -10.86 -15.15 1.54
CA LEU A 73 -12.01 -15.97 1.17
C LEU A 73 -11.54 -17.24 0.47
N HIS A 74 -11.99 -18.39 0.96
CA HIS A 74 -11.87 -19.63 0.20
C HIS A 74 -12.89 -19.62 -0.92
N PHE A 75 -12.46 -19.91 -2.14
CA PHE A 75 -13.39 -20.05 -3.26
C PHE A 75 -13.08 -21.29 -4.09
N ASN A 76 -14.14 -21.91 -4.59
CA ASN A 76 -14.07 -23.03 -5.51
C ASN A 76 -14.30 -22.54 -6.94
N ARG A 77 -13.35 -22.79 -7.84
CA ARG A 77 -13.47 -22.34 -9.23
C ARG A 77 -14.66 -22.98 -9.96
N ARG A 78 -15.07 -24.20 -9.61
CA ARG A 78 -16.22 -24.88 -10.24
C ARG A 78 -17.55 -24.19 -9.89
N GLU A 79 -17.61 -23.51 -8.75
CA GLU A 79 -18.79 -22.75 -8.32
C GLU A 79 -18.78 -21.32 -8.87
N VAL A 80 -17.60 -20.69 -8.87
CA VAL A 80 -17.45 -19.26 -9.20
C VAL A 80 -17.32 -19.03 -10.71
N PHE A 81 -16.50 -19.81 -11.42
CA PHE A 81 -16.17 -19.54 -12.83
C PHE A 81 -17.38 -19.60 -13.76
N PRO A 82 -18.35 -20.53 -13.60
CA PRO A 82 -19.55 -20.55 -14.44
C PRO A 82 -20.40 -19.28 -14.32
N ARG A 83 -20.30 -18.54 -13.21
CA ARG A 83 -21.04 -17.30 -12.94
C ARG A 83 -20.25 -16.04 -13.26
N MET A 84 -18.95 -16.18 -13.55
CA MET A 84 -18.04 -15.08 -13.78
C MET A 84 -18.08 -14.63 -15.25
N PRO A 85 -18.15 -13.32 -15.55
CA PRO A 85 -18.07 -12.86 -16.93
C PRO A 85 -16.76 -13.29 -17.59
N ARG A 86 -16.82 -13.80 -18.83
CA ARG A 86 -15.64 -14.35 -19.54
C ARG A 86 -14.44 -13.38 -19.58
N ARG A 87 -14.71 -12.09 -19.69
CA ARG A 87 -13.69 -11.02 -19.75
C ARG A 87 -12.84 -10.89 -18.47
N VAL A 88 -13.33 -11.34 -17.31
CA VAL A 88 -12.60 -11.30 -16.04
C VAL A 88 -12.16 -12.67 -15.54
N LEU A 89 -12.40 -13.73 -16.34
CA LEU A 89 -11.83 -15.04 -16.01
C LEU A 89 -10.30 -14.95 -16.00
N PRO A 90 -9.64 -15.69 -15.09
CA PRO A 90 -8.18 -15.75 -15.08
C PRO A 90 -7.70 -16.45 -16.37
N HIS A 91 -6.83 -15.79 -17.12
CA HIS A 91 -6.21 -16.33 -18.32
C HIS A 91 -4.76 -16.72 -18.04
N SER A 92 -4.26 -17.72 -18.77
CA SER A 92 -2.86 -18.12 -18.68
C SER A 92 -1.96 -17.02 -19.24
N ILE A 93 -0.98 -16.56 -18.46
CA ILE A 93 -0.01 -15.55 -18.88
C ILE A 93 1.36 -16.19 -19.09
N ARG A 94 2.03 -15.86 -20.20
CA ARG A 94 3.40 -16.30 -20.47
C ARG A 94 4.39 -15.24 -19.96
N VAL A 95 5.19 -15.59 -18.97
CA VAL A 95 6.25 -14.74 -18.41
C VAL A 95 7.59 -15.38 -18.75
N ALA A 96 8.29 -14.81 -19.73
CA ALA A 96 9.48 -15.40 -20.33
C ALA A 96 9.23 -16.85 -20.80
N LYS A 97 9.93 -17.82 -20.20
CA LYS A 97 9.81 -19.25 -20.53
C LYS A 97 8.72 -19.98 -19.73
N HIS A 98 8.04 -19.31 -18.80
CA HIS A 98 7.09 -19.93 -17.88
C HIS A 98 5.65 -19.55 -18.25
N LEU A 99 4.78 -20.55 -18.39
CA LEU A 99 3.34 -20.36 -18.47
C LEU A 99 2.76 -20.35 -17.04
N ARG A 100 2.21 -19.23 -16.60
CA ARG A 100 1.53 -19.11 -15.30
C ARG A 100 0.03 -19.21 -15.52
N SER A 101 -0.59 -20.19 -14.88
CA SER A 101 -2.03 -20.45 -14.95
C SER A 101 -2.51 -21.05 -13.62
N LEU A 102 -3.82 -21.04 -13.40
CA LEU A 102 -4.37 -21.77 -12.26
C LEU A 102 -4.25 -23.28 -12.52
N PRO A 103 -3.70 -24.05 -11.58
CA PRO A 103 -3.48 -25.49 -11.77
C PRO A 103 -4.78 -26.23 -12.13
N PRO A 104 -4.82 -27.00 -13.22
CA PRO A 104 -6.02 -27.73 -13.66
C PRO A 104 -6.46 -28.80 -12.65
N GLU A 105 -5.58 -29.27 -11.77
CA GLU A 105 -5.85 -30.29 -10.76
C GLU A 105 -6.41 -29.73 -9.44
N ARG A 106 -6.39 -28.41 -9.25
CA ARG A 106 -6.86 -27.76 -8.02
C ARG A 106 -8.12 -26.94 -8.29
N ASP A 107 -9.14 -27.18 -7.48
CA ASP A 107 -10.41 -26.45 -7.58
C ASP A 107 -10.59 -25.38 -6.49
N THR A 108 -9.94 -25.53 -5.34
CA THR A 108 -10.06 -24.61 -4.20
C THR A 108 -8.86 -23.68 -4.10
N PHE A 109 -9.13 -22.39 -3.95
CA PHE A 109 -8.14 -21.32 -3.83
C PHE A 109 -8.50 -20.37 -2.71
N ILE A 110 -7.51 -19.58 -2.28
CA ILE A 110 -7.71 -18.47 -1.35
C ILE A 110 -7.61 -17.17 -2.15
N ALA A 111 -8.63 -16.33 -2.05
CA ALA A 111 -8.64 -14.97 -2.57
C ALA A 111 -8.52 -13.96 -1.43
N ILE A 112 -7.98 -12.79 -1.73
CA ILE A 112 -8.10 -11.61 -0.85
C ILE A 112 -9.25 -10.77 -1.39
N VAL A 113 -10.21 -10.44 -0.54
CA VAL A 113 -11.41 -9.70 -0.94
C VAL A 113 -11.25 -8.24 -0.54
N TYR A 114 -11.40 -7.34 -1.52
CA TYR A 114 -11.37 -5.90 -1.32
C TYR A 114 -12.74 -5.27 -1.60
N GLU A 115 -12.94 -4.08 -1.06
CA GLU A 115 -14.02 -3.16 -1.42
C GLU A 115 -14.07 -2.96 -2.94
N TYR A 116 -15.25 -3.13 -3.52
CA TYR A 116 -15.48 -2.74 -4.89
C TYR A 116 -15.58 -1.21 -4.96
N ILE A 117 -14.72 -0.60 -5.77
CA ILE A 117 -14.70 0.84 -5.99
C ILE A 117 -15.36 1.11 -7.35
N GLU A 118 -16.49 1.81 -7.31
CA GLU A 118 -17.20 2.25 -8.51
C GLU A 118 -16.31 3.13 -9.40
N GLU A 119 -16.53 3.02 -10.71
CA GLU A 119 -15.89 3.90 -11.68
C GLU A 119 -16.26 5.36 -11.39
N GLY A 120 -15.27 6.24 -11.46
CA GLY A 120 -15.46 7.66 -11.19
C GLY A 120 -14.16 8.43 -11.33
N GLU A 121 -14.30 9.74 -11.56
CA GLU A 121 -13.16 10.65 -11.73
C GLU A 121 -12.28 10.68 -10.47
N ASN A 122 -10.96 10.72 -10.68
CA ASN A 122 -10.01 10.76 -9.58
C ASN A 122 -9.95 12.15 -8.96
N ASN A 123 -10.29 12.24 -7.68
CA ASN A 123 -10.07 13.45 -6.89
C ASN A 123 -8.57 13.65 -6.65
N VAL A 124 -8.00 14.72 -7.22
CA VAL A 124 -6.57 15.05 -7.17
C VAL A 124 -6.08 15.19 -5.72
N GLU A 125 -6.86 15.82 -4.84
CA GLU A 125 -6.47 16.00 -3.43
C GLU A 125 -6.43 14.68 -2.68
N ALA A 126 -7.36 13.76 -2.96
CA ALA A 126 -7.36 12.43 -2.38
C ALA A 126 -6.13 11.63 -2.80
N VAL A 127 -5.78 11.67 -4.10
CA VAL A 127 -4.57 11.03 -4.63
C VAL A 127 -3.31 11.62 -3.99
N GLU A 128 -3.22 12.95 -3.87
CA GLU A 128 -2.08 13.63 -3.23
C GLU A 128 -1.91 13.22 -1.76
N LYS A 129 -3.02 13.11 -1.02
CA LYS A 129 -3.01 12.62 0.38
C LYS A 129 -2.51 11.19 0.47
N VAL A 130 -2.97 10.30 -0.41
CA VAL A 130 -2.52 8.91 -0.46
C VAL A 130 -1.04 8.82 -0.85
N ALA A 131 -0.59 9.58 -1.85
CA ALA A 131 0.80 9.61 -2.28
C ALA A 131 1.74 10.10 -1.16
N LYS A 132 1.37 11.18 -0.47
CA LYS A 132 2.11 11.69 0.70
C LYS A 132 2.18 10.64 1.80
N PHE A 133 1.06 9.99 2.11
CA PHE A 133 1.01 8.95 3.13
C PHE A 133 1.91 7.76 2.78
N LEU A 134 1.85 7.26 1.54
CA LEU A 134 2.68 6.14 1.08
C LEU A 134 4.18 6.45 1.19
N TRP A 135 4.60 7.63 0.74
CA TRP A 135 5.99 8.08 0.87
C TRP A 135 6.44 8.13 2.33
N LEU A 136 5.63 8.73 3.21
CA LEU A 136 5.88 8.76 4.65
C LEU A 136 5.84 7.37 5.30
N ALA A 137 5.07 6.43 4.74
CA ALA A 137 5.02 5.04 5.19
C ALA A 137 6.16 4.17 4.64
N GLY A 138 7.10 4.76 3.90
CA GLY A 138 8.28 4.08 3.35
C GLY A 138 8.06 3.43 1.99
N PHE A 139 6.88 3.55 1.39
CA PHE A 139 6.60 3.04 0.05
C PHE A 139 7.06 4.02 -1.02
N SER A 140 7.57 3.47 -2.12
CA SER A 140 7.79 4.19 -3.38
C SER A 140 6.72 3.76 -4.39
N PHE A 141 6.39 4.63 -5.35
CA PHE A 141 5.67 4.18 -6.54
C PHE A 141 6.59 3.38 -7.47
N SER A 142 5.99 2.59 -8.36
CA SER A 142 6.67 1.97 -9.50
C SER A 142 7.23 3.04 -10.46
N GLN A 143 8.02 2.63 -11.45
CA GLN A 143 8.62 3.56 -12.42
C GLN A 143 7.58 4.35 -13.23
N GLN A 144 6.37 3.79 -13.37
CA GLN A 144 5.29 4.31 -14.18
C GLN A 144 3.97 4.06 -13.43
N PRO A 145 3.62 4.89 -12.44
CA PRO A 145 2.29 4.84 -11.85
C PRO A 145 1.26 5.12 -12.93
N LEU A 146 0.12 4.41 -12.91
CA LEU A 146 -0.87 4.51 -13.98
C LEU A 146 -2.18 5.07 -13.45
N ALA A 147 -2.72 6.09 -14.12
CA ALA A 147 -4.01 6.68 -13.75
C ALA A 147 -5.14 5.65 -13.65
N ARG A 148 -5.13 4.61 -14.50
CA ARG A 148 -6.12 3.51 -14.51
C ARG A 148 -6.12 2.65 -13.25
N ASN A 149 -5.04 2.70 -12.47
CA ASN A 149 -4.92 1.98 -11.19
C ASN A 149 -5.61 2.73 -10.05
N TRP A 150 -6.24 3.88 -10.34
CA TRP A 150 -7.01 4.69 -9.41
C TRP A 150 -8.45 4.83 -9.90
N LYS A 151 -9.40 4.72 -8.97
CA LYS A 151 -10.83 4.97 -9.21
C LYS A 151 -11.41 5.79 -8.09
N SER A 152 -12.15 6.85 -8.41
CA SER A 152 -12.80 7.72 -7.41
C SER A 152 -11.81 8.19 -6.31
N GLY A 153 -10.55 8.45 -6.68
CA GLY A 153 -9.49 8.88 -5.76
C GLY A 153 -8.89 7.77 -4.88
N VAL A 154 -9.18 6.50 -5.14
CA VAL A 154 -8.64 5.35 -4.41
C VAL A 154 -7.79 4.46 -5.31
N LEU A 155 -6.59 4.12 -4.83
CA LEU A 155 -5.70 3.16 -5.46
C LEU A 155 -6.32 1.76 -5.37
N ILE A 156 -6.58 1.14 -6.52
CA ILE A 156 -7.19 -0.19 -6.64
C ILE A 156 -6.19 -1.28 -7.04
N ASP A 157 -5.09 -0.90 -7.71
CA ASP A 157 -4.01 -1.82 -8.04
C ASP A 157 -2.77 -1.50 -7.20
N HIS A 158 -2.57 -2.30 -6.16
CA HIS A 158 -1.43 -2.13 -5.25
C HIS A 158 -0.09 -2.57 -5.87
N SER A 159 -0.05 -3.07 -7.11
CA SER A 159 1.23 -3.31 -7.81
C SER A 159 1.96 -2.02 -8.17
N ASP A 160 1.28 -0.87 -8.13
CA ASP A 160 1.88 0.46 -8.34
C ASP A 160 2.76 0.94 -7.19
N ILE A 161 2.75 0.25 -6.04
CA ILE A 161 3.55 0.61 -4.88
C ILE A 161 4.53 -0.49 -4.52
N VAL A 162 5.72 -0.10 -4.08
CA VAL A 162 6.80 -0.99 -3.69
C VAL A 162 7.25 -0.64 -2.28
N GLY A 163 7.18 -1.62 -1.38
CA GLY A 163 7.66 -1.46 -0.01
C GLY A 163 9.19 -1.46 0.06
N PRO A 164 9.78 -0.95 1.15
CA PRO A 164 11.21 -0.98 1.33
C PRO A 164 11.69 -2.42 1.53
N GLY A 165 12.72 -2.82 0.80
CA GLY A 165 13.26 -4.20 0.82
C GLY A 165 12.52 -5.19 -0.09
N PHE A 166 11.49 -4.76 -0.81
CA PHE A 166 10.86 -5.56 -1.86
C PHE A 166 11.61 -5.40 -3.19
N TYR A 167 11.49 -6.42 -4.06
CA TYR A 167 12.04 -6.37 -5.40
C TYR A 167 11.40 -5.20 -6.18
N GLY A 168 12.23 -4.36 -6.78
CA GLY A 168 11.79 -3.17 -7.53
C GLY A 168 11.92 -1.85 -6.76
N TRP A 169 12.22 -1.87 -5.45
CA TRP A 169 12.49 -0.64 -4.72
C TRP A 169 13.81 -0.05 -5.20
N GLN A 170 13.83 1.23 -5.58
CA GLN A 170 15.05 1.94 -5.94
C GLN A 170 15.04 3.34 -5.35
N LYS A 171 16.20 3.78 -4.84
CA LYS A 171 16.35 5.11 -4.21
C LYS A 171 15.88 6.23 -5.13
N HIS A 172 16.10 6.11 -6.44
CA HIS A 172 15.77 7.14 -7.42
C HIS A 172 14.26 7.35 -7.59
N PHE A 173 13.43 6.35 -7.25
CA PHE A 173 11.97 6.45 -7.29
C PHE A 173 11.35 6.73 -5.92
N TYR A 174 12.16 6.73 -4.85
CA TYR A 174 11.68 7.06 -3.51
C TYR A 174 11.63 8.57 -3.32
N SER A 175 10.51 9.16 -3.75
CA SER A 175 10.23 10.58 -3.62
C SER A 175 8.74 10.79 -3.41
N ARG A 176 8.38 11.98 -2.91
CA ARG A 176 6.99 12.40 -2.84
C ARG A 176 6.48 12.79 -4.24
N LEU A 177 5.80 11.86 -4.90
CA LEU A 177 5.14 12.13 -6.17
C LEU A 177 3.89 13.00 -5.98
N SER A 178 3.68 13.92 -6.92
CA SER A 178 2.45 14.71 -6.99
C SER A 178 1.32 13.91 -7.64
N ALA A 179 0.07 14.20 -7.27
CA ALA A 179 -1.10 13.61 -7.92
C ALA A 179 -1.12 13.88 -9.43
N LYS A 180 -0.65 15.06 -9.88
CA LYS A 180 -0.52 15.38 -11.30
C LYS A 180 0.44 14.44 -12.04
N SER A 181 1.55 14.05 -11.40
CA SER A 181 2.51 13.09 -11.97
C SER A 181 1.97 11.66 -11.99
N ILE A 182 1.21 11.27 -10.96
CA ILE A 182 0.61 9.93 -10.84
C ILE A 182 -0.53 9.73 -11.84
N LEU A 183 -1.32 10.78 -12.08
CA LEU A 183 -2.48 10.77 -12.96
C LEU A 183 -2.16 11.23 -14.38
N ALA A 184 -0.87 11.41 -14.72
CA ALA A 184 -0.46 11.69 -16.08
C ALA A 184 -0.68 10.44 -16.96
N GLU A 185 -1.25 10.64 -18.15
CA GLU A 185 -1.41 9.60 -19.18
C GLU A 185 -0.13 9.34 -19.98
#